data_AF-A0A953RWX8-F1
#
_entry.id   AF-A0A953RWX8-F1
#
_cell.length_a   1.000
_cell.length_b   1.000
_cell.length_c   1.000
_cell.angle_alpha   90.00
_cell.angle_beta   90.00
_cell.angle_gamma   90.00
#
_symmetry.space_group_name_H-M   'P 1'
#
loop_
_entity.id
_entity.type
_entity.pdbx_description
1 polymer ?
#
loop_
_entity_poly.entity_id
_entity_poly.type
_entity_poly.pdbx_seq_one_letter_code
_entity_poly.pdbx_strand_id
1 'polypeptide(L)'
;MTREELEHSTDVFSIELLDMQHHHRILFGDELLTPLRIPMNQHRAQLEYELREKLILLRQRLLEAGDNDRALWQLLLGSVSAFATLFRHTLLALGDAAPHSKREAIQILATRIPFEPSAFLQLLDIRDHKADRKQFEAKDVFTRYLAAVQRVTAAVDTMLDKDK
;
A
#
# COMPACT_ATOMS: atom_id res chain seq x y z
N MET A 1 14.66 6.30 -21.48
CA MET A 1 13.19 6.42 -21.47
C MET A 1 12.81 7.59 -22.36
N THR A 2 12.12 7.33 -23.45
CA THR A 2 11.57 8.36 -24.35
C THR A 2 10.22 8.86 -23.82
N ARG A 3 9.71 9.97 -24.37
CA ARG A 3 8.35 10.46 -24.06
C ARG A 3 7.29 9.42 -24.43
N GLU A 4 7.44 8.79 -25.59
CA GLU A 4 6.54 7.76 -26.08
C GLU A 4 6.54 6.53 -25.15
N GLU A 5 7.73 6.05 -24.74
CA GLU A 5 7.83 4.95 -23.75
C GLU A 5 7.13 5.30 -22.43
N LEU A 6 7.28 6.53 -21.94
CA LEU A 6 6.62 6.99 -20.72
C LEU A 6 5.08 7.00 -20.86
N GLU A 7 4.56 7.52 -21.96
CA GLU A 7 3.12 7.56 -22.24
C GLU A 7 2.53 6.14 -22.35
N HIS A 8 3.24 5.24 -23.03
CA HIS A 8 2.85 3.83 -23.15
C HIS A 8 2.98 3.04 -21.86
N SER A 9 3.69 3.54 -20.85
CA SER A 9 3.88 2.86 -19.56
C SER A 9 2.75 3.11 -18.56
N THR A 10 1.79 3.99 -18.89
CA THR A 10 0.69 4.44 -18.01
C THR A 10 -0.32 3.35 -17.66
N ASP A 11 -0.35 2.26 -18.41
CA ASP A 11 -1.20 1.09 -18.17
C ASP A 11 -0.54 0.05 -17.25
N VAL A 12 0.79 -0.05 -17.25
CA VAL A 12 1.54 -1.03 -16.43
C VAL A 12 2.03 -0.43 -15.12
N PHE A 13 2.48 0.83 -15.11
CA PHE A 13 3.07 1.51 -13.95
C PHE A 13 2.18 2.64 -13.41
N SER A 14 0.88 2.41 -13.46
CA SER A 14 -0.14 3.40 -13.11
C SER A 14 -0.04 3.90 -11.66
N ILE A 15 0.29 3.03 -10.69
CA ILE A 15 0.51 3.41 -9.28
C ILE A 15 1.73 4.31 -9.16
N GLU A 16 2.86 3.91 -9.75
CA GLU A 16 4.11 4.64 -9.70
C GLU A 16 3.99 6.01 -10.36
N LEU A 17 3.35 6.05 -11.54
CA LEU A 17 3.18 7.29 -12.28
C LEU A 17 2.20 8.24 -11.58
N LEU A 18 1.16 7.74 -10.90
CA LEU A 18 0.30 8.59 -10.05
C LEU A 18 1.09 9.15 -8.88
N ASP A 19 1.91 8.33 -8.24
CA ASP A 19 2.77 8.78 -7.14
C ASP A 19 3.77 9.84 -7.60
N MET A 20 4.38 9.65 -8.76
CA MET A 20 5.25 10.63 -9.40
C MET A 20 4.47 11.90 -9.73
N GLN A 21 3.28 11.82 -10.33
CA GLN A 21 2.45 13.00 -10.60
C GLN A 21 2.17 13.82 -9.33
N HIS A 22 1.87 13.17 -8.21
CA HIS A 22 1.54 13.87 -6.96
C HIS A 22 2.76 14.42 -6.20
N HIS A 23 3.94 13.81 -6.33
CA HIS A 23 5.09 14.12 -5.45
C HIS A 23 6.38 14.48 -6.19
N HIS A 24 6.38 14.58 -7.52
CA HIS A 24 7.58 14.92 -8.28
C HIS A 24 8.07 16.33 -7.97
N ARG A 25 9.38 16.50 -8.20
CA ARG A 25 10.03 17.80 -8.30
C ARG A 25 10.92 17.77 -9.53
N ILE A 26 10.69 18.68 -10.47
CA ILE A 26 11.57 18.83 -11.64
C ILE A 26 12.92 19.36 -11.15
N LEU A 27 13.98 18.61 -11.42
CA LEU A 27 15.35 19.04 -11.14
C LEU A 27 16.01 19.65 -12.39
N PHE A 28 15.66 19.15 -13.57
CA PHE A 28 16.15 19.60 -14.87
C PHE A 28 15.24 19.08 -15.99
N GLY A 29 15.13 19.84 -17.09
CA GLY A 29 14.36 19.44 -18.27
C GLY A 29 12.88 19.84 -18.25
N ASP A 30 12.12 19.30 -19.19
CA ASP A 30 10.70 19.60 -19.36
C ASP A 30 9.80 18.88 -18.35
N GLU A 31 8.64 19.47 -18.07
CA GLU A 31 7.58 18.83 -17.28
C GLU A 31 6.85 17.77 -18.14
N LEU A 32 6.99 16.50 -17.75
CA LEU A 32 6.45 15.36 -18.51
C LEU A 32 5.38 14.57 -17.77
N LEU A 33 5.27 14.70 -16.44
CA LEU A 33 4.43 13.84 -15.61
C LEU A 33 3.01 14.39 -15.49
N THR A 34 2.86 15.67 -15.20
CA THR A 34 1.58 16.38 -15.06
C THR A 34 0.62 16.17 -16.24
N PRO A 35 1.06 16.18 -17.52
CA PRO A 35 0.14 15.94 -18.64
C PRO A 35 -0.24 14.47 -18.86
N LEU A 36 0.40 13.50 -18.20
CA LEU A 36 0.08 12.08 -18.39
C LEU A 36 -1.36 11.79 -17.97
N ARG A 37 -2.07 11.05 -18.81
CA ARG A 37 -3.39 10.52 -18.48
C ARG A 37 -3.22 9.09 -18.00
N ILE A 38 -3.41 8.87 -16.71
CA ILE A 38 -3.31 7.55 -16.11
C ILE A 38 -4.73 6.96 -16.02
N PRO A 39 -5.04 5.88 -16.77
CA PRO A 39 -6.39 5.32 -16.76
C PRO A 39 -6.70 4.64 -15.42
N MET A 40 -7.76 5.09 -14.74
CA MET A 40 -8.12 4.54 -13.42
C MET A 40 -8.50 3.06 -13.44
N ASN A 41 -8.95 2.52 -14.58
CA ASN A 41 -9.18 1.08 -14.75
C ASN A 41 -7.87 0.28 -14.70
N GLN A 42 -6.77 0.80 -15.25
CA GLN A 42 -5.46 0.17 -15.17
C GLN A 42 -4.86 0.29 -13.77
N HIS A 43 -5.01 1.46 -13.14
CA HIS A 43 -4.68 1.67 -11.72
C HIS A 43 -5.34 0.66 -10.80
N ARG A 44 -6.64 0.46 -10.98
CA ARG A 44 -7.42 -0.53 -10.25
C ARG A 44 -6.91 -1.96 -10.46
N ALA A 45 -6.62 -2.34 -11.71
CA ALA A 45 -6.07 -3.67 -12.03
C ALA A 45 -4.69 -3.90 -11.39
N GLN A 46 -3.79 -2.91 -11.47
CA GLN A 46 -2.48 -2.99 -10.82
C GLN A 46 -2.61 -3.09 -9.30
N LEU A 47 -3.50 -2.28 -8.69
CA LEU A 47 -3.75 -2.30 -7.25
C LEU A 47 -4.23 -3.68 -6.76
N GLU A 48 -5.16 -4.31 -7.48
CA GLU A 48 -5.65 -5.66 -7.17
C GLU A 48 -4.52 -6.68 -7.22
N TYR A 49 -3.75 -6.64 -8.31
CA TYR A 49 -2.62 -7.54 -8.53
C TYR A 49 -1.60 -7.41 -7.40
N GLU A 50 -1.15 -6.19 -7.08
CA GLU A 50 -0.15 -5.95 -6.05
C GLU A 50 -0.62 -6.32 -4.65
N LEU A 51 -1.89 -6.04 -4.30
CA LEU A 51 -2.45 -6.46 -3.01
C LEU A 51 -2.47 -7.99 -2.89
N ARG A 52 -2.87 -8.70 -3.95
CA ARG A 52 -2.93 -10.16 -3.96
C ARG A 52 -1.55 -10.79 -3.91
N GLU A 53 -0.63 -10.32 -4.75
CA GLU A 53 0.77 -10.77 -4.79
C GLU A 53 1.41 -10.62 -3.41
N LYS A 54 1.35 -9.42 -2.82
CA LYS A 54 2.00 -9.14 -1.54
C LYS A 54 1.34 -9.88 -0.38
N LEU A 55 0.03 -10.10 -0.42
CA LEU A 55 -0.65 -10.95 0.57
C LEU A 55 -0.18 -12.41 0.52
N ILE A 56 0.03 -12.97 -0.69
CA ILE A 56 0.57 -14.31 -0.87
C ILE A 56 2.00 -14.38 -0.29
N LEU A 57 2.86 -13.43 -0.67
CA LEU A 57 4.22 -13.36 -0.16
C LEU A 57 4.26 -13.19 1.37
N LEU A 58 3.41 -12.33 1.94
CA LEU A 58 3.30 -12.14 3.39
C LEU A 58 2.96 -13.45 4.12
N ARG A 59 2.04 -14.25 3.57
CA ARG A 59 1.67 -15.57 4.12
C ARG A 59 2.82 -16.58 4.03
N GLN A 60 3.53 -16.63 2.91
CA GLN A 60 4.68 -17.52 2.74
C GLN A 60 5.79 -17.17 3.74
N ARG A 61 6.14 -15.88 3.85
CA ARG A 61 7.17 -15.40 4.77
C ARG A 61 6.81 -15.60 6.24
N LEU A 62 5.52 -15.56 6.58
CA LEU A 62 5.06 -15.94 7.92
C LEU A 62 5.37 -17.39 8.24
N LEU A 63 5.07 -18.31 7.31
CA LEU A 63 5.33 -19.73 7.49
C LEU A 63 6.83 -20.00 7.62
N GLU A 64 7.67 -19.29 6.85
CA GLU A 64 9.13 -19.34 6.98
C GLU A 64 9.63 -18.80 8.33
N ALA A 65 9.02 -17.73 8.84
CA ALA A 65 9.39 -17.14 10.12
C ALA A 65 9.01 -18.03 11.31
N GLY A 66 7.88 -18.73 11.25
CA GLY A 66 7.36 -19.56 12.34
C GLY A 66 7.27 -18.78 13.66
N ASP A 67 7.89 -19.32 14.71
CA ASP A 67 7.94 -18.71 16.05
C ASP A 67 9.14 -17.77 16.26
N ASN A 68 9.88 -17.42 15.22
CA ASN A 68 11.04 -16.54 15.32
C ASN A 68 10.61 -15.06 15.36
N ASP A 69 10.48 -14.51 16.56
CA ASP A 69 10.14 -13.09 16.81
C ASP A 69 10.99 -12.10 16.00
N ARG A 70 12.29 -12.35 15.87
CA ARG A 70 13.18 -11.46 15.10
C ARG A 70 12.79 -11.44 13.62
N ALA A 71 12.49 -12.61 13.06
CA ALA A 71 12.06 -12.75 11.67
C ALA A 71 10.68 -12.11 11.46
N LEU A 72 9.74 -12.29 12.39
CA LEU A 72 8.42 -11.64 12.35
C LEU A 72 8.53 -10.11 12.33
N TRP A 73 9.35 -9.52 13.20
CA TRP A 73 9.55 -8.08 13.21
C TRP A 73 10.21 -7.55 11.93
N GLN A 74 11.16 -8.29 11.37
CA GLN A 74 11.77 -7.95 10.08
C GLN A 74 10.73 -7.96 8.95
N LEU A 75 9.85 -8.97 8.93
CA LEU A 75 8.76 -9.08 7.96
C LEU A 75 7.76 -7.93 8.08
N LEU A 76 7.30 -7.63 9.30
CA LEU A 76 6.32 -6.57 9.55
C LEU A 76 6.86 -5.19 9.16
N LEU A 77 8.05 -4.84 9.63
CA LEU A 77 8.63 -3.50 9.37
C LEU A 77 9.15 -3.35 7.95
N GLY A 78 9.56 -4.45 7.32
CA GLY A 78 9.93 -4.49 5.90
C GLY A 78 8.73 -4.32 4.97
N SER A 79 7.55 -4.82 5.34
CA SER A 79 6.36 -4.80 4.48
C SER A 79 5.42 -3.61 4.73
N VAL A 80 5.41 -3.01 5.94
CA VAL A 80 4.41 -1.98 6.31
C VAL A 80 4.35 -0.79 5.36
N SER A 81 5.49 -0.35 4.80
CA SER A 81 5.49 0.77 3.87
C SER A 81 4.81 0.46 2.54
N ALA A 82 5.00 -0.76 2.02
CA ALA A 82 4.39 -1.16 0.76
C ALA A 82 2.87 -1.24 0.91
N PHE A 83 2.38 -1.89 1.98
CA PHE A 83 0.94 -1.96 2.23
C PHE A 83 0.33 -0.59 2.56
N ALA A 84 1.04 0.29 3.28
CA ALA A 84 0.56 1.65 3.50
C ALA A 84 0.42 2.46 2.20
N THR A 85 1.34 2.27 1.24
CA THR A 85 1.19 2.82 -0.11
C THR A 85 -0.04 2.24 -0.79
N LEU A 86 -0.21 0.91 -0.81
CA LEU A 86 -1.39 0.29 -1.43
C LEU A 86 -2.71 0.74 -0.79
N PHE A 87 -2.76 0.93 0.53
CA PHE A 87 -3.94 1.46 1.23
C PHE A 87 -4.27 2.89 0.79
N ARG A 88 -3.26 3.72 0.57
CA ARG A 88 -3.44 5.06 -0.02
C ARG A 88 -4.01 4.96 -1.44
N HIS A 89 -3.52 4.02 -2.26
CA HIS A 89 -4.08 3.80 -3.60
C HIS A 89 -5.48 3.19 -3.57
N THR A 90 -5.86 2.43 -2.53
CA THR A 90 -7.25 2.02 -2.32
C THR A 90 -8.17 3.22 -2.14
N LEU A 91 -7.76 4.25 -1.38
CA LEU A 91 -8.51 5.49 -1.25
C LEU A 91 -8.66 6.23 -2.60
N LEU A 92 -7.58 6.33 -3.37
CA LEU A 92 -7.63 6.91 -4.72
C LEU A 92 -8.61 6.15 -5.63
N ALA A 93 -8.59 4.82 -5.59
CA ALA A 93 -9.51 3.99 -6.36
C ALA A 93 -10.98 4.16 -5.94
N LEU A 94 -11.22 4.48 -4.66
CA LEU A 94 -12.52 4.83 -4.07
C LEU A 94 -12.99 6.26 -4.40
N GLY A 95 -12.16 7.06 -5.08
CA GLY A 95 -12.45 8.46 -5.44
C GLY A 95 -12.15 9.47 -4.34
N ASP A 96 -11.46 9.07 -3.27
CA ASP A 96 -11.00 9.99 -2.23
C ASP A 96 -9.78 10.80 -2.70
N ALA A 97 -9.59 11.98 -2.12
CA ALA A 97 -8.39 12.79 -2.34
C ALA A 97 -7.14 12.07 -1.81
N ALA A 98 -5.99 12.30 -2.44
CA ALA A 98 -4.71 11.73 -2.01
C ALA A 98 -4.35 12.18 -0.58
N PRO A 99 -4.31 11.28 0.41
CA PRO A 99 -3.85 11.61 1.76
C PRO A 99 -2.39 12.08 1.75
N HIS A 100 -2.05 13.01 2.64
CA HIS A 100 -0.72 13.60 2.73
C HIS A 100 0.31 12.69 3.43
N SER A 101 -0.15 11.66 4.14
CA SER A 101 0.73 10.72 4.84
C SER A 101 0.21 9.28 4.85
N LYS A 102 1.13 8.32 5.06
CA LYS A 102 0.79 6.91 5.27
C LYS A 102 -0.16 6.71 6.45
N ARG A 103 0.08 7.42 7.56
CA ARG A 103 -0.74 7.34 8.78
C ARG A 103 -2.17 7.80 8.51
N GLU A 104 -2.30 8.96 7.88
CA GLU A 104 -3.60 9.51 7.49
C GLU A 104 -4.34 8.58 6.53
N ALA A 105 -3.65 8.03 5.52
CA ALA A 105 -4.23 7.06 4.60
C ALA A 105 -4.81 5.82 5.32
N ILE A 106 -4.08 5.26 6.28
CA ILE A 106 -4.58 4.12 7.08
C ILE A 106 -5.82 4.52 7.90
N GLN A 107 -5.81 5.70 8.52
CA GLN A 107 -6.92 6.17 9.36
C GLN A 107 -8.17 6.45 8.53
N ILE A 108 -8.06 7.14 7.39
CA ILE A 108 -9.18 7.40 6.49
C ILE A 108 -9.68 6.08 5.89
N LEU A 109 -8.78 5.17 5.48
CA LEU A 109 -9.22 3.90 4.91
C LEU A 109 -10.02 3.08 5.92
N ALA A 110 -9.67 3.11 7.20
CA ALA A 110 -10.42 2.42 8.25
C ALA A 110 -11.86 2.96 8.43
N THR A 111 -12.15 4.19 7.98
CA THR A 111 -13.52 4.72 7.96
C THR A 111 -14.30 4.30 6.71
N ARG A 112 -13.62 3.86 5.65
CA ARG A 112 -14.22 3.43 4.37
C ARG A 112 -14.39 1.91 4.32
N ILE A 113 -13.42 1.17 4.85
CA ILE A 113 -13.35 -0.29 4.87
C ILE A 113 -13.17 -0.72 6.32
N PRO A 114 -14.10 -1.51 6.90
CA PRO A 114 -13.96 -1.95 8.28
C PRO A 114 -12.77 -2.92 8.45
N PHE A 115 -11.67 -2.40 8.99
CA PHE A 115 -10.54 -3.18 9.48
C PHE A 115 -9.94 -2.53 10.74
N GLU A 116 -9.13 -3.28 11.47
CA GLU A 116 -8.47 -2.81 12.69
C GLU A 116 -7.11 -2.15 12.31
N PRO A 117 -6.94 -0.82 12.45
CA PRO A 117 -5.75 -0.13 11.95
C PRO A 117 -4.54 -0.14 12.90
N SER A 118 -4.71 -0.54 14.17
CA SER A 118 -3.70 -0.31 15.20
C SER A 118 -2.38 -1.02 14.93
N ALA A 119 -2.37 -2.20 14.30
CA ALA A 119 -1.13 -2.88 13.94
C ALA A 119 -0.28 -2.04 12.98
N PHE A 120 -0.91 -1.43 11.97
CA PHE A 120 -0.21 -0.52 11.06
C PHE A 120 0.28 0.73 11.77
N LEU A 121 -0.55 1.34 12.62
CA LEU A 121 -0.18 2.55 13.37
C LEU A 121 0.99 2.28 14.33
N GLN A 122 0.97 1.15 15.04
CA GLN A 122 2.07 0.69 15.91
C GLN A 122 3.37 0.50 15.12
N LEU A 123 3.29 -0.15 13.94
CA LEU A 123 4.47 -0.35 13.09
C LEU A 123 5.02 0.98 12.56
N LEU A 124 4.17 1.95 12.23
CA LEU A 124 4.60 3.30 11.88
C LEU A 124 5.24 4.01 13.07
N ASP A 125 4.70 3.90 14.28
CA ASP A 125 5.31 4.47 15.49
C ASP A 125 6.69 3.87 15.79
N ILE A 126 6.86 2.55 15.58
CA ILE A 126 8.17 1.90 15.70
C ILE A 126 9.16 2.42 14.65
N ARG A 127 8.71 2.63 13.40
CA ARG A 127 9.57 3.19 12.33
C ARG A 127 9.96 4.64 12.58
N ASP A 128 9.06 5.42 13.17
CA ASP A 128 9.28 6.82 13.54
C ASP A 128 10.07 6.97 14.85
N HIS A 129 10.53 5.86 15.45
CA HIS A 129 11.20 5.83 16.76
C HIS A 129 10.35 6.38 17.93
N LYS A 130 9.03 6.36 17.79
CA LYS A 130 8.05 6.77 18.82
C LYS A 130 7.65 5.63 19.75
N ALA A 131 7.88 4.39 19.35
CA ALA A 131 7.63 3.19 20.16
C ALA A 131 8.74 2.15 19.98
N ASP A 132 8.92 1.29 20.99
CA ASP A 132 9.86 0.17 20.96
C ASP A 132 9.12 -1.15 20.72
N ARG A 133 9.70 -2.05 19.91
CA ARG A 133 9.15 -3.38 19.61
C ARG A 133 8.89 -4.21 20.87
N LYS A 134 9.68 -4.02 21.93
CA LYS A 134 9.54 -4.72 23.22
C LYS A 134 8.22 -4.42 23.94
N GLN A 135 7.50 -3.38 23.53
CA GLN A 135 6.20 -3.02 24.09
C GLN A 135 5.07 -3.92 23.55
N PHE A 136 5.34 -4.71 22.52
CA PHE A 136 4.33 -5.48 21.80
C PHE A 136 4.76 -6.94 21.60
N GLU A 137 3.77 -7.82 21.49
CA GLU A 137 3.97 -9.22 21.17
C GLU A 137 3.91 -9.40 19.64
N ALA A 138 4.95 -10.00 19.06
CA ALA A 138 5.13 -10.01 17.61
C ALA A 138 4.00 -10.77 16.89
N LYS A 139 3.52 -11.88 17.45
CA LYS A 139 2.45 -12.70 16.85
C LYS A 139 1.11 -12.01 16.91
N ASP A 140 0.77 -11.32 18.01
CA ASP A 140 -0.42 -10.49 18.08
C ASP A 140 -0.41 -9.38 17.02
N VAL A 141 0.67 -8.60 16.94
CA VAL A 141 0.81 -7.53 15.93
C VAL A 141 0.68 -8.12 14.53
N PHE A 142 1.35 -9.24 14.28
CA PHE A 142 1.27 -9.92 13.00
C PHE A 142 -0.16 -10.39 12.67
N THR A 143 -0.88 -10.98 13.63
CA THR A 143 -2.25 -11.47 13.45
C THR A 143 -3.19 -10.35 13.03
N ARG A 144 -3.14 -9.22 13.75
CA ARG A 144 -3.93 -8.03 13.43
C ARG A 144 -3.53 -7.42 12.08
N TYR A 145 -2.23 -7.36 11.80
CA TYR A 145 -1.69 -6.87 10.53
C TYR A 145 -2.17 -7.71 9.33
N LEU A 146 -2.06 -9.04 9.42
CA LEU A 146 -2.52 -9.95 8.36
C LEU A 146 -4.03 -9.84 8.16
N ALA A 147 -4.81 -9.76 9.23
CA ALA A 147 -6.26 -9.59 9.14
C ALA A 147 -6.64 -8.27 8.43
N ALA A 148 -5.95 -7.17 8.75
CA ALA A 148 -6.14 -5.88 8.09
C ALA A 148 -5.83 -5.95 6.60
N VAL A 149 -4.67 -6.52 6.22
CA VAL A 149 -4.31 -6.72 4.80
C VAL A 149 -5.38 -7.54 4.08
N GLN A 150 -5.78 -8.67 4.64
CA GLN A 150 -6.80 -9.54 4.04
C GLN A 150 -8.13 -8.81 3.83
N ARG A 151 -8.56 -7.99 4.79
CA ARG A 151 -9.80 -7.22 4.68
C ARG A 151 -9.73 -6.18 3.57
N VAL A 152 -8.64 -5.43 3.47
CA VAL A 152 -8.47 -4.43 2.41
C VAL A 152 -8.35 -5.11 1.04
N THR A 153 -7.57 -6.19 0.92
CA THR A 153 -7.46 -6.95 -0.34
C THR A 153 -8.83 -7.48 -0.80
N ALA A 154 -9.62 -8.08 0.09
CA ALA A 154 -10.95 -8.59 -0.26
C ALA A 154 -11.94 -7.48 -0.64
N ALA A 155 -11.85 -6.32 0.01
CA ALA A 155 -12.68 -5.18 -0.32
C ALA A 155 -12.34 -4.61 -1.71
N VAL A 156 -11.06 -4.48 -2.04
CA VAL A 156 -10.62 -4.07 -3.40
C VAL A 156 -11.11 -5.07 -4.44
N ASP A 157 -10.94 -6.37 -4.20
CA ASP A 157 -11.41 -7.42 -5.11
C ASP A 157 -12.92 -7.29 -5.42
N THR A 158 -13.73 -7.14 -4.37
CA THR A 158 -15.19 -6.99 -4.49
C THR A 158 -15.59 -5.69 -5.20
N MET A 159 -14.81 -4.62 -5.06
CA MET A 159 -15.08 -3.36 -5.77
C MET A 159 -14.87 -3.52 -7.27
N LEU A 160 -13.82 -4.22 -7.68
CA LEU A 160 -13.45 -4.35 -9.08
C LEU A 160 -14.34 -5.33 -9.84
N ASP A 161 -14.91 -6.31 -9.16
CA ASP A 161 -15.91 -7.18 -9.75
C ASP A 161 -17.24 -6.47 -10.06
N LYS A 162 -17.51 -5.30 -9.47
CA LYS A 162 -18.68 -4.47 -9.82
C LYS A 162 -18.46 -3.59 -11.05
N ASP A 163 -17.20 -3.38 -11.43
CA ASP A 163 -16.79 -2.55 -12.57
C ASP A 163 -16.56 -3.39 -13.85
N LYS A 164 -16.70 -4.73 -13.79
CA LYS A 164 -16.63 -5.68 -14.91
C LYS A 164 -18.02 -5.98 -15.48
#